data_AF-A0A6V8E8D6-F1
#
_entry.id   AF-A0A6V8E8D6-F1
#
_cell.length_a   1.000
_cell.length_b   1.000
_cell.length_c   1.000
_cell.angle_alpha   90.00
_cell.angle_beta   90.00
_cell.angle_gamma   90.00
#
_symmetry.space_group_name_H-M   'P 1'
#
loop_
_entity.id
_entity.type
_entity.pdbx_description
1 polymer ?
#
loop_
_entity_poly.entity_id
_entity_poly.type
_entity_poly.pdbx_seq_one_letter_code
_entity_poly.pdbx_strand_id
1 'polypeptide(L)'
;MNETTIAGCLRICLNHRLGADVMVEDGLASKAAESVGINEMTILAILGIISAGLVVRFLTMALAPSLLTKIIRSKNLQTKTVKQSDKALGSAIGAGVSYLLTLQLVDAVESGSTTYAMPDIMVSILPNVFQFIIALAVVVWAFRLVDVVQDVVMMLDSDGVSDGTEKTLVSALESVLRFFIVFIGAIFIADAVGLDLTSLIAGLGISGLALALAAKDTISNFFGALTVLLDRPFKVGDWVAVGSSEGEVIEINLRTTLIRTGLDTVITIPNANLVSTPVENYGKRRWRRWQTMLHFDINSDPKSVESFRDDVLSSIQDNGATMNEDSSWCRVNDISTTSIDVSLNLYWDVQGGADERQEKEKFLLEIMQLARNHNLSFYDNRIRKQGN
;
A
#
# COMPACT_ATOMS: atom_id res chain seq x y z
N MET A 1 -72.00 40.32 33.65
CA MET A 1 -70.88 40.77 32.81
C MET A 1 -70.01 39.55 32.53
N ASN A 2 -69.91 39.15 31.26
CA ASN A 2 -69.39 37.84 30.86
C ASN A 2 -67.91 37.66 31.19
N GLU A 3 -67.55 36.47 31.68
CA GLU A 3 -66.16 36.01 31.95
C GLU A 3 -65.25 36.08 30.71
N THR A 4 -65.82 36.08 29.50
CA THR A 4 -65.08 36.22 28.25
C THR A 4 -64.44 37.60 28.07
N THR A 5 -64.95 38.66 28.70
CA THR A 5 -64.37 40.02 28.57
C THR A 5 -63.12 40.19 29.45
N ILE A 6 -63.06 39.52 30.61
CA ILE A 6 -61.94 39.62 31.56
C ILE A 6 -60.74 38.81 31.05
N ALA A 7 -60.98 37.61 30.50
CA ALA A 7 -59.92 36.78 29.90
C ALA A 7 -59.27 37.43 28.66
N GLY A 8 -60.05 38.17 27.85
CA GLY A 8 -59.53 38.95 26.72
C GLY A 8 -58.59 40.08 27.17
N CYS A 9 -58.96 40.82 28.21
CA CYS A 9 -58.17 41.94 28.73
C CYS A 9 -56.85 41.47 29.38
N LEU A 10 -56.87 40.35 30.12
CA LEU A 10 -55.67 39.79 30.75
C LEU A 10 -54.66 39.26 29.72
N ARG A 11 -55.15 38.67 28.63
CA ARG A 11 -54.30 38.15 27.53
C ARG A 11 -53.66 39.26 26.72
N ILE A 12 -54.36 40.40 26.52
CA ILE A 12 -53.80 41.60 25.88
C ILE A 12 -52.73 42.23 26.78
N CYS A 13 -52.97 42.34 28.09
CA CYS A 13 -51.97 42.87 29.03
C CYS A 13 -50.73 41.96 29.14
N LEU A 14 -50.91 40.64 29.14
CA LEU A 14 -49.78 39.69 29.17
C LEU A 14 -48.94 39.75 27.89
N ASN A 15 -49.58 39.78 26.71
CA ASN A 15 -48.87 39.91 25.43
C ASN A 15 -48.18 41.27 25.29
N HIS A 16 -48.76 42.34 25.84
CA HIS A 16 -48.13 43.66 25.83
C HIS A 16 -46.95 43.75 26.82
N ARG A 17 -46.98 43.03 27.96
CA ARG A 17 -45.84 42.92 28.87
C ARG A 17 -44.72 42.06 28.31
N LEU A 18 -45.04 40.89 27.75
CA LEU A 18 -44.07 39.99 27.10
C LEU A 18 -43.44 40.64 25.87
N GLY A 19 -44.21 41.37 25.06
CA GLY A 19 -43.68 42.15 23.93
C GLY A 19 -42.82 43.33 24.36
N ALA A 20 -43.12 43.96 25.50
CA ALA A 20 -42.31 45.04 26.06
C ALA A 20 -40.99 44.51 26.66
N ASP A 21 -41.00 43.36 27.35
CA ASP A 21 -39.78 42.75 27.91
C ASP A 21 -38.81 42.29 26.81
N VAL A 22 -39.31 41.72 25.70
CA VAL A 22 -38.48 41.35 24.53
C VAL A 22 -37.91 42.59 23.82
N MET A 23 -38.70 43.65 23.65
CA MET A 23 -38.23 44.91 23.06
C MET A 23 -37.23 45.66 23.94
N VAL A 24 -37.33 45.49 25.27
CA VAL A 24 -36.38 46.06 26.24
C VAL A 24 -35.08 45.24 26.29
N GLU A 25 -35.13 43.91 26.18
CA GLU A 25 -33.95 43.04 26.01
C GLU A 25 -33.21 43.33 24.70
N ASP A 26 -33.93 43.46 23.57
CA ASP A 26 -33.34 43.83 22.27
C ASP A 26 -32.70 45.23 22.32
N GLY A 27 -33.35 46.19 22.99
CA GLY A 27 -32.82 47.55 23.18
C GLY A 27 -31.65 47.66 24.17
N LEU A 28 -31.51 46.74 25.12
CA LEU A 28 -30.36 46.64 26.03
C LEU A 28 -29.17 45.97 25.34
N ALA A 29 -29.42 44.92 24.55
CA ALA A 29 -28.39 44.24 23.77
C ALA A 29 -27.80 45.15 22.67
N SER A 30 -28.64 45.93 21.96
CA SER A 30 -28.14 46.87 20.94
C SER A 30 -27.35 48.02 21.58
N LYS A 31 -27.83 48.61 22.68
CA LYS A 31 -27.11 49.67 23.41
C LYS A 31 -25.81 49.18 24.06
N ALA A 32 -25.77 47.93 24.53
CA ALA A 32 -24.56 47.32 25.04
C ALA A 32 -23.53 47.06 23.92
N ALA A 33 -23.97 46.63 22.73
CA ALA A 33 -23.09 46.42 21.58
C ALA A 33 -22.53 47.73 21.00
N GLU A 34 -23.35 48.77 20.96
CA GLU A 34 -22.95 50.12 20.54
C GLU A 34 -21.90 50.72 21.50
N SER A 35 -21.99 50.41 22.80
CA SER A 35 -20.98 50.78 23.81
C SER A 35 -19.65 50.03 23.68
N VAL A 36 -19.64 48.88 22.99
CA VAL A 36 -18.47 48.04 22.72
C VAL A 36 -17.89 48.32 21.32
N GLY A 37 -18.52 49.20 20.52
CA GLY A 37 -18.03 49.56 19.18
C GLY A 37 -18.46 48.59 18.07
N ILE A 38 -19.56 47.85 18.26
CA ILE A 38 -20.12 46.93 17.28
C ILE A 38 -21.36 47.56 16.64
N ASN A 39 -21.41 47.62 15.31
CA ASN A 39 -22.58 48.11 14.55
C ASN A 39 -23.68 47.03 14.46
N GLU A 40 -24.95 47.44 14.35
CA GLU A 40 -26.11 46.55 14.17
C GLU A 40 -25.94 45.61 12.97
N MET A 41 -25.37 46.11 11.87
CA MET A 41 -25.07 45.33 10.67
C MET A 41 -24.04 44.22 10.91
N THR A 42 -23.08 44.44 11.80
CA THR A 42 -22.08 43.44 12.19
C THR A 42 -22.71 42.31 13.00
N ILE A 43 -23.64 42.64 13.91
CA ILE A 43 -24.38 41.66 14.70
C ILE A 43 -25.24 40.78 13.78
N LEU A 44 -25.96 41.39 12.83
CA LEU A 44 -26.74 40.68 11.83
C LEU A 44 -25.87 39.78 10.95
N ALA A 45 -24.69 40.24 10.54
CA ALA A 45 -23.75 39.43 9.78
C ALA A 45 -23.29 38.20 10.57
N ILE A 46 -22.91 38.35 11.84
CA ILE A 46 -22.48 37.23 12.71
C ILE A 46 -23.63 36.22 12.91
N LEU A 47 -24.86 36.68 13.16
CA LEU A 47 -26.03 35.81 13.24
C LEU A 47 -26.32 35.10 11.91
N GLY A 48 -26.12 35.79 10.78
CA GLY A 48 -26.17 35.22 9.44
C GLY A 48 -25.15 34.11 9.22
N ILE A 49 -23.91 34.31 9.69
CA ILE A 49 -22.81 33.33 9.58
C ILE A 49 -23.10 32.07 10.42
N ILE A 50 -23.60 32.25 11.64
CA ILE A 50 -23.95 31.14 12.54
C ILE A 50 -25.14 30.36 11.96
N SER A 51 -26.18 31.05 11.51
CA SER A 51 -27.36 30.41 10.90
C SER A 51 -27.01 29.68 9.60
N ALA A 52 -26.19 30.28 8.73
CA ALA A 52 -25.67 29.62 7.53
C ALA A 52 -24.88 28.35 7.88
N GLY A 53 -24.00 28.41 8.89
CA GLY A 53 -23.27 27.23 9.38
C GLY A 53 -24.19 26.12 9.89
N LEU A 54 -25.25 26.47 10.64
CA LEU A 54 -26.25 25.52 11.13
C LEU A 54 -27.08 24.90 10.00
N VAL A 55 -27.45 25.69 8.99
CA VAL A 55 -28.16 25.20 7.80
C VAL A 55 -27.28 24.24 7.01
N VAL A 56 -26.02 24.59 6.76
CA VAL A 56 -25.04 23.71 6.09
C VAL A 56 -24.82 22.44 6.90
N ARG A 57 -24.70 22.55 8.23
CA ARG A 57 -24.61 21.41 9.13
C ARG A 57 -25.82 20.47 9.00
N PHE A 58 -27.03 21.01 8.93
CA PHE A 58 -28.25 20.21 8.79
C PHE A 58 -28.34 19.55 7.40
N LEU A 59 -28.03 20.29 6.34
CA LEU A 59 -28.01 19.80 4.96
C LEU A 59 -26.98 18.67 4.79
N THR A 60 -25.78 18.85 5.31
CA THR A 60 -24.71 17.85 5.25
C THR A 60 -25.08 16.59 6.04
N MET A 61 -25.71 16.71 7.21
CA MET A 61 -26.25 15.56 7.95
C MET A 61 -27.36 14.83 7.20
N ALA A 62 -28.18 15.55 6.42
CA ALA A 62 -29.24 14.93 5.61
C ALA A 62 -28.70 14.20 4.38
N LEU A 63 -27.63 14.73 3.76
CA LEU A 63 -27.04 14.20 2.53
C LEU A 63 -25.98 13.11 2.77
N ALA A 64 -25.15 13.24 3.80
CA ALA A 64 -24.05 12.31 4.11
C ALA A 64 -24.48 10.83 4.15
N PRO A 65 -25.60 10.44 4.80
CA PRO A 65 -26.01 9.04 4.84
C PRO A 65 -26.33 8.48 3.44
N SER A 66 -26.91 9.30 2.56
CA SER A 66 -27.31 8.87 1.21
C SER A 66 -26.11 8.67 0.26
N LEU A 67 -25.03 9.42 0.45
CA LEU A 67 -23.78 9.25 -0.31
C LEU A 67 -22.96 8.06 0.22
N LEU A 68 -22.84 7.93 1.55
CA LEU A 68 -22.09 6.85 2.19
C LEU A 68 -22.73 5.49 1.94
N THR A 69 -24.07 5.40 1.95
CA THR A 69 -24.80 4.16 1.63
C THR A 69 -24.68 3.73 0.17
N LYS A 70 -24.33 4.64 -0.75
CA LYS A 70 -24.10 4.31 -2.16
C LYS A 70 -22.75 3.63 -2.40
N ILE A 71 -21.77 3.91 -1.53
CA ILE A 71 -20.42 3.32 -1.56
C ILE A 71 -20.38 2.03 -0.73
N ILE A 72 -21.08 1.98 0.39
CA ILE A 72 -21.10 0.84 1.31
C ILE A 72 -22.26 -0.11 0.95
N ARG A 73 -21.98 -1.14 0.13
CA ARG A 73 -22.96 -2.10 -0.41
C ARG A 73 -23.52 -3.12 0.59
N SER A 74 -22.97 -3.24 1.80
CA SER A 74 -23.39 -4.22 2.80
C SER A 74 -24.49 -3.66 3.71
N LYS A 75 -25.66 -4.32 3.73
CA LYS A 75 -26.83 -3.96 4.56
C LYS A 75 -26.57 -4.08 6.07
N ASN A 76 -25.52 -4.78 6.50
CA ASN A 76 -25.20 -5.00 7.91
C ASN A 76 -24.27 -3.91 8.51
N LEU A 77 -23.58 -3.12 7.66
CA LEU A 77 -22.69 -2.01 8.07
C LEU A 77 -23.44 -0.71 8.43
N GLN A 78 -24.77 -0.71 8.36
CA GLN A 78 -25.57 0.52 8.38
C GLN A 78 -25.98 1.05 9.75
N THR A 79 -25.74 0.38 10.87
CA THR A 79 -26.66 0.56 12.01
C THR A 79 -26.19 1.37 13.22
N LYS A 80 -24.90 1.72 13.39
CA LYS A 80 -24.52 2.68 14.46
C LYS A 80 -23.41 3.67 14.09
N THR A 81 -22.30 3.22 13.54
CA THR A 81 -21.07 4.04 13.41
C THR A 81 -21.14 5.05 12.25
N VAL A 82 -21.66 4.63 11.08
CA VAL A 82 -21.92 5.52 9.93
C VAL A 82 -22.91 6.63 10.30
N LYS A 83 -24.03 6.26 10.95
CA LYS A 83 -25.08 7.20 11.37
C LYS A 83 -24.64 8.18 12.46
N GLN A 84 -23.59 7.83 13.23
CA GLN A 84 -22.98 8.73 14.21
C GLN A 84 -21.88 9.61 13.58
N SER A 85 -21.20 9.16 12.52
CA SER A 85 -20.21 9.95 11.79
C SER A 85 -20.81 11.19 11.11
N ASP A 86 -22.04 11.08 10.60
CA ASP A 86 -22.77 12.18 9.94
C ASP A 86 -22.85 13.46 10.80
N LYS A 87 -22.99 13.30 12.12
CA LYS A 87 -23.07 14.44 13.05
C LYS A 87 -21.77 15.21 13.17
N ALA A 88 -20.65 14.51 13.19
CA ALA A 88 -19.32 15.10 13.31
C ALA A 88 -18.87 15.72 11.98
N LEU A 89 -19.17 15.05 10.87
CA LEU A 89 -18.94 15.56 9.51
C LEU A 89 -19.74 16.86 9.27
N GLY A 90 -21.03 16.85 9.63
CA GLY A 90 -21.87 18.04 9.47
C GLY A 90 -21.43 19.22 10.34
N SER A 91 -20.94 18.97 11.57
CA SER A 91 -20.33 20.04 12.38
C SER A 91 -19.04 20.58 11.79
N ALA A 92 -18.18 19.73 11.23
CA ALA A 92 -16.92 20.16 10.61
C ALA A 92 -17.18 21.02 9.38
N ILE A 93 -18.06 20.57 8.47
CA ILE A 93 -18.39 21.33 7.25
C ILE A 93 -19.14 22.62 7.59
N GLY A 94 -20.11 22.57 8.51
CA GLY A 94 -20.85 23.75 8.95
C GLY A 94 -19.95 24.81 9.57
N ALA A 95 -19.04 24.40 10.47
CA ALA A 95 -18.06 25.31 11.05
C ALA A 95 -17.07 25.84 10.00
N GLY A 96 -16.69 25.02 9.02
CA GLY A 96 -15.86 25.41 7.87
C GLY A 96 -16.48 26.55 7.05
N VAL A 97 -17.76 26.44 6.72
CA VAL A 97 -18.48 27.51 6.02
C VAL A 97 -18.59 28.76 6.89
N SER A 98 -18.90 28.61 8.19
CA SER A 98 -18.93 29.76 9.10
C SER A 98 -17.58 30.46 9.19
N TYR A 99 -16.47 29.72 9.21
CA TYR A 99 -15.12 30.29 9.19
C TYR A 99 -14.84 31.06 7.89
N LEU A 100 -15.15 30.49 6.72
CA LEU A 100 -14.95 31.19 5.43
C LEU A 100 -15.76 32.49 5.35
N LEU A 101 -17.01 32.48 5.79
CA LEU A 101 -17.83 33.69 5.84
C LEU A 101 -17.32 34.69 6.89
N THR A 102 -16.75 34.20 7.99
CA THR A 102 -16.09 35.05 9.00
C THR A 102 -14.85 35.74 8.42
N LEU A 103 -14.03 35.04 7.62
CA LEU A 103 -12.89 35.65 6.94
C LEU A 103 -13.32 36.75 5.97
N GLN A 104 -14.41 36.53 5.22
CA GLN A 104 -14.98 37.57 4.34
C GLN A 104 -15.48 38.79 5.14
N LEU A 105 -16.09 38.56 6.31
CA LEU A 105 -16.53 39.64 7.18
C LEU A 105 -15.35 40.42 7.77
N VAL A 106 -14.30 39.74 8.20
CA VAL A 106 -13.05 40.36 8.70
C VAL A 106 -12.38 41.19 7.62
N ASP A 107 -12.20 40.64 6.41
CA ASP A 107 -11.60 41.35 5.27
C ASP A 107 -12.43 42.60 4.88
N ALA A 108 -13.76 42.52 4.95
CA ALA A 108 -14.64 43.67 4.73
C ALA A 108 -14.44 44.77 5.79
N VAL A 109 -14.15 44.42 7.04
CA VAL A 109 -13.87 45.40 8.11
C VAL A 109 -12.47 46.00 7.96
N GLU A 110 -11.45 45.18 7.70
CA GLU A 110 -10.06 45.64 7.53
C GLU A 110 -9.87 46.51 6.28
N SER A 111 -10.62 46.25 5.21
CA SER A 111 -10.64 47.08 3.99
C SER A 111 -11.31 48.45 4.17
N GLY A 112 -11.77 48.77 5.38
CA GLY A 112 -12.32 50.09 5.73
C GLY A 112 -13.78 50.28 5.34
N SER A 113 -14.55 49.19 5.23
CA SER A 113 -16.01 49.30 5.02
C SER A 113 -16.67 50.03 6.17
N THR A 114 -17.47 51.06 5.88
CA THR A 114 -18.30 51.74 6.87
C THR A 114 -19.54 50.94 7.27
N THR A 115 -19.84 49.88 6.53
CA THR A 115 -21.01 49.01 6.77
C THR A 115 -20.83 48.16 8.01
N TYR A 116 -19.62 47.68 8.27
CA TYR A 116 -19.31 46.78 9.38
C TYR A 116 -18.30 47.45 10.31
N ALA A 117 -18.63 47.54 11.59
CA ALA A 117 -17.72 48.01 12.62
C ALA A 117 -17.65 46.96 13.74
N MET A 118 -16.42 46.61 14.13
CA MET A 118 -16.14 45.77 15.29
C MET A 118 -14.77 46.15 15.89
N PRO A 119 -14.56 45.91 17.20
CA PRO A 119 -13.24 46.05 17.83
C PRO A 119 -12.19 45.11 17.24
N ASP A 120 -10.93 45.55 17.22
CA ASP A 120 -9.77 44.75 16.77
C ASP A 120 -9.64 43.40 17.51
N ILE A 121 -10.07 43.36 18.77
CA ILE A 121 -10.11 42.13 19.57
C ILE A 121 -11.07 41.11 18.94
N MET A 122 -12.22 41.54 18.41
CA MET A 122 -13.19 40.64 17.78
C MET A 122 -12.71 40.19 16.39
N VAL A 123 -12.02 41.05 15.66
CA VAL A 123 -11.39 40.74 14.36
C VAL A 123 -10.42 39.57 14.48
N SER A 124 -9.60 39.55 15.54
CA SER A 124 -8.62 38.49 15.80
C SER A 124 -9.20 37.23 16.45
N ILE A 125 -10.15 37.36 17.37
CA ILE A 125 -10.70 36.21 18.11
C ILE A 125 -11.74 35.43 17.29
N LEU A 126 -12.60 36.11 16.53
CA LEU A 126 -13.75 35.47 15.89
C LEU A 126 -13.35 34.38 14.88
N PRO A 127 -12.38 34.59 13.97
CA PRO A 127 -11.88 33.52 13.10
C PRO A 127 -11.27 32.35 13.88
N ASN A 128 -10.47 32.66 14.90
CA ASN A 128 -9.77 31.67 15.73
C ASN A 128 -10.75 30.75 16.48
N VAL A 129 -11.87 31.28 16.97
CA VAL A 129 -12.93 30.47 17.61
C VAL A 129 -13.56 29.50 16.63
N PHE A 130 -13.91 29.94 15.42
CA PHE A 130 -14.45 29.04 14.40
C PHE A 130 -13.42 28.01 13.94
N GLN A 131 -12.16 28.41 13.77
CA GLN A 131 -11.06 27.50 13.46
C GLN A 131 -10.88 26.43 14.54
N PHE A 132 -10.93 26.81 15.82
CA PHE A 132 -10.89 25.86 16.94
C PHE A 132 -12.06 24.86 16.90
N ILE A 133 -13.27 25.34 16.64
CA ILE A 133 -14.47 24.48 16.50
C ILE A 133 -14.31 23.50 15.34
N ILE A 134 -13.75 23.95 14.20
CA ILE A 134 -13.45 23.08 13.06
C ILE A 134 -12.44 22.01 13.45
N ALA A 135 -11.31 22.42 14.04
CA ALA A 135 -10.25 21.50 14.45
C ALA A 135 -10.79 20.41 15.39
N LEU A 136 -11.57 20.80 16.40
CA LEU A 136 -12.20 19.87 17.32
C LEU A 136 -13.21 18.94 16.61
N ALA A 137 -14.05 19.48 15.72
CA ALA A 137 -15.03 18.71 14.98
C ALA A 137 -14.35 17.68 14.04
N VAL A 138 -13.26 18.07 13.37
CA VAL A 138 -12.46 17.20 12.51
C VAL A 138 -11.78 16.10 13.31
N VAL A 139 -11.19 16.41 14.47
CA VAL A 139 -10.57 15.41 15.34
C VAL A 139 -11.60 14.39 15.82
N VAL A 140 -12.75 14.84 16.32
CA VAL A 140 -13.84 13.94 16.75
C VAL A 140 -14.36 13.11 15.59
N TRP A 141 -14.49 13.68 14.40
CA TRP A 141 -14.88 12.96 13.20
C TRP A 141 -13.83 11.89 12.82
N ALA A 142 -12.56 12.23 12.82
CA ALA A 142 -11.47 11.32 12.49
C ALA A 142 -11.38 10.14 13.47
N PHE A 143 -11.54 10.38 14.78
CA PHE A 143 -11.61 9.30 15.78
C PHE A 143 -12.75 8.32 15.48
N ARG A 144 -13.92 8.82 15.09
CA ARG A 144 -15.05 7.96 14.72
C ARG A 144 -14.77 7.14 13.46
N LEU A 145 -13.99 7.65 12.50
CA LEU A 145 -13.59 6.88 11.32
C LEU A 145 -12.67 5.71 11.68
N VAL A 146 -11.81 5.87 12.70
CA VAL A 146 -10.96 4.78 13.16
C VAL A 146 -11.80 3.65 13.77
N ASP A 147 -12.83 3.99 14.54
CA ASP A 147 -13.74 2.98 15.11
C ASP A 147 -14.49 2.19 14.00
N VAL A 148 -14.80 2.82 12.85
CA VAL A 148 -15.41 2.13 11.69
C VAL A 148 -14.49 1.03 11.13
N VAL A 149 -13.16 1.22 11.16
CA VAL A 149 -12.22 0.21 10.66
C VAL A 149 -12.36 -1.09 11.47
N GLN A 150 -12.52 -0.97 12.79
CA GLN A 150 -12.70 -2.10 13.68
C GLN A 150 -14.00 -2.86 13.38
N ASP A 151 -15.11 -2.12 13.20
CA ASP A 151 -16.40 -2.68 12.85
C ASP A 151 -16.36 -3.43 11.51
N VAL A 152 -15.68 -2.86 10.51
CA VAL A 152 -15.54 -3.49 9.18
C VAL A 152 -14.72 -4.77 9.28
N VAL A 153 -13.59 -4.76 9.99
CA VAL A 153 -12.73 -5.94 10.14
C VAL A 153 -13.46 -7.05 10.90
N MET A 154 -14.14 -6.74 12.00
CA MET A 154 -14.94 -7.71 12.75
C MET A 154 -16.10 -8.30 11.94
N MET A 155 -16.61 -7.58 10.94
CA MET A 155 -17.66 -8.09 10.06
C MET A 155 -17.12 -8.97 8.92
N LEU A 156 -15.87 -8.77 8.50
CA LEU A 156 -15.21 -9.61 7.48
C LEU A 156 -14.68 -10.92 8.07
N ASP A 157 -14.41 -10.94 9.38
CA ASP A 157 -14.10 -12.14 10.15
C ASP A 157 -15.38 -12.97 10.41
N SER A 158 -15.97 -13.51 9.33
CA SER A 158 -17.21 -14.30 9.36
C SER A 158 -17.02 -15.72 9.92
N ASP A 159 -15.77 -16.12 10.09
CA ASP A 159 -15.30 -17.47 10.34
C ASP A 159 -15.05 -17.67 11.85
N GLY A 160 -14.84 -16.57 12.59
CA GLY A 160 -14.42 -16.59 14.00
C GLY A 160 -13.01 -17.17 14.21
N VAL A 161 -12.24 -17.33 13.13
CA VAL A 161 -10.88 -17.87 13.09
C VAL A 161 -9.86 -16.72 12.94
N SER A 162 -10.19 -15.50 13.38
CA SER A 162 -9.16 -14.47 13.54
C SER A 162 -8.16 -14.94 14.61
N ASP A 163 -7.00 -15.36 14.13
CA ASP A 163 -5.83 -15.63 14.95
C ASP A 163 -5.54 -14.41 15.83
N GLY A 164 -5.02 -14.63 17.04
CA GLY A 164 -4.70 -13.55 17.98
C GLY A 164 -3.78 -12.48 17.36
N THR A 165 -3.02 -12.89 16.35
CA THR A 165 -2.15 -12.04 15.52
C THR A 165 -2.92 -10.95 14.75
N GLU A 166 -4.04 -11.27 14.11
CA GLU A 166 -4.80 -10.30 13.30
C GLU A 166 -5.44 -9.22 14.18
N LYS A 167 -6.03 -9.62 15.30
CA LYS A 167 -6.58 -8.69 16.30
C LYS A 167 -5.51 -7.77 16.86
N THR A 168 -4.31 -8.29 17.10
CA THR A 168 -3.16 -7.50 17.57
C THR A 168 -2.72 -6.49 16.52
N LEU A 169 -2.64 -6.89 15.24
CA LEU A 169 -2.30 -5.99 14.13
C LEU A 169 -3.31 -4.85 13.96
N VAL A 170 -4.61 -5.17 14.02
CA VAL A 170 -5.70 -4.18 13.92
C VAL A 170 -5.62 -3.18 15.07
N SER A 171 -5.45 -3.65 16.30
CA SER A 171 -5.33 -2.79 17.49
C SER A 171 -4.06 -1.93 17.46
N ALA A 172 -2.94 -2.46 16.95
CA ALA A 172 -1.71 -1.69 16.76
C ALA A 172 -1.91 -0.58 15.71
N LEU A 173 -2.53 -0.90 14.58
CA LEU A 173 -2.85 0.08 13.53
C LEU A 173 -3.79 1.17 14.05
N GLU A 174 -4.79 0.79 14.84
CA GLU A 174 -5.72 1.70 15.49
C GLU A 174 -5.00 2.68 16.43
N SER A 175 -4.10 2.16 17.26
CA SER A 175 -3.29 2.96 18.19
C SER A 175 -2.42 3.98 17.44
N VAL A 176 -1.82 3.56 16.32
CA VAL A 176 -1.03 4.43 15.44
C VAL A 176 -1.91 5.52 14.79
N LEU A 177 -3.07 5.15 14.24
CA LEU A 177 -4.02 6.11 13.65
C LEU A 177 -4.51 7.13 14.68
N ARG A 178 -4.92 6.67 15.87
CA ARG A 178 -5.35 7.54 16.97
C ARG A 178 -4.23 8.49 17.39
N PHE A 179 -2.99 8.01 17.49
CA PHE A 179 -1.83 8.86 17.77
C PHE A 179 -1.69 9.99 16.73
N PHE A 180 -1.74 9.66 15.43
CA PHE A 180 -1.66 10.67 14.37
C PHE A 180 -2.84 11.65 14.40
N ILE A 181 -4.05 11.19 14.69
CA ILE A 181 -5.23 12.06 14.81
C ILE A 181 -5.07 13.05 15.96
N VAL A 182 -4.64 12.60 17.14
CA VAL A 182 -4.36 13.48 18.29
C VAL A 182 -3.25 14.45 17.94
N PHE A 183 -2.18 13.94 17.33
CA PHE A 183 -1.00 14.73 17.01
C PHE A 183 -1.32 15.86 16.02
N ILE A 184 -1.97 15.53 14.89
CA ILE A 184 -2.39 16.50 13.89
C ILE A 184 -3.46 17.44 14.47
N GLY A 185 -4.40 16.90 15.25
CA GLY A 185 -5.42 17.68 15.95
C GLY A 185 -4.83 18.72 16.90
N ALA A 186 -3.81 18.35 17.67
CA ALA A 186 -3.10 19.25 18.57
C ALA A 186 -2.40 20.39 17.81
N ILE A 187 -1.86 20.12 16.62
CA ILE A 187 -1.26 21.16 15.75
C ILE A 187 -2.32 22.17 15.30
N PHE A 188 -3.48 21.71 14.82
CA PHE A 188 -4.56 22.62 14.40
C PHE A 188 -5.15 23.42 15.57
N ILE A 189 -5.24 22.81 16.77
CA ILE A 189 -5.70 23.50 17.97
C ILE A 189 -4.65 24.53 18.42
N ALA A 190 -3.36 24.21 18.37
CA ALA A 190 -2.28 25.13 18.68
C ALA A 190 -2.32 26.38 17.79
N ASP A 191 -2.54 26.19 16.49
CA ASP A 191 -2.70 27.29 15.53
C ASP A 191 -3.90 28.17 15.87
N ALA A 192 -5.06 27.56 16.17
CA ALA A 192 -6.27 28.31 16.53
C ALA A 192 -6.11 29.12 17.83
N VAL A 193 -5.16 28.77 18.71
CA VAL A 193 -4.83 29.52 19.93
C VAL A 193 -3.76 30.62 19.66
N GLY A 194 -3.26 30.73 18.43
CA GLY A 194 -2.29 31.73 18.00
C GLY A 194 -0.84 31.35 18.24
N LEU A 195 -0.53 30.05 18.39
CA LEU A 195 0.85 29.58 18.41
C LEU A 195 1.44 29.61 16.99
N ASP A 196 2.72 29.97 16.87
CA ASP A 196 3.39 30.00 15.58
C ASP A 196 3.57 28.59 15.00
N LEU A 197 2.69 28.26 14.04
CA LEU A 197 2.77 27.04 13.24
C LEU A 197 4.12 26.87 12.55
N THR A 198 4.77 27.97 12.15
CA THR A 198 6.02 27.93 11.38
C THR A 198 7.12 27.27 12.19
N SER A 199 7.29 27.68 13.45
CA SER A 199 8.24 27.10 14.38
C SER A 199 7.95 25.62 14.66
N LEU A 200 6.67 25.26 14.81
CA LEU A 200 6.26 23.88 15.04
C LEU A 200 6.56 23.00 13.82
N ILE A 201 6.14 23.42 12.63
CA ILE A 201 6.40 22.72 11.36
C ILE A 201 7.91 22.57 11.11
N ALA A 202 8.71 23.60 11.42
CA ALA A 202 10.17 23.52 11.29
C ALA A 202 10.78 22.41 12.18
N GLY A 203 10.35 22.31 13.45
CA GLY A 203 10.80 21.23 14.35
C GLY A 203 10.29 19.84 13.93
N LEU A 204 9.07 19.79 13.38
CA LEU A 204 8.49 18.57 12.83
C LEU A 204 9.20 18.08 11.57
N GLY A 205 9.71 18.98 10.74
CA GLY A 205 10.48 18.61 9.54
C GLY A 205 11.72 17.78 9.87
N ILE A 206 12.48 18.18 10.89
CA ILE A 206 13.68 17.46 11.33
C ILE A 206 13.30 16.09 11.94
N SER A 207 12.28 16.08 12.81
CA SER A 207 11.81 14.85 13.46
C SER A 207 11.19 13.86 12.45
N GLY A 208 10.46 14.39 11.47
CA GLY A 208 9.84 13.64 10.39
C GLY A 208 10.87 13.01 9.45
N LEU A 209 11.98 13.70 9.17
CA LEU A 209 13.09 13.12 8.40
C LEU A 209 13.71 11.92 9.13
N ALA A 210 13.95 12.04 10.44
CA ALA A 210 14.47 10.94 11.24
C ALA A 210 13.53 9.73 11.23
N LEU A 211 12.21 9.97 11.38
CA LEU A 211 11.20 8.92 11.29
C LEU A 211 11.13 8.28 9.90
N ALA A 212 11.22 9.07 8.83
CA ALA A 212 11.22 8.58 7.45
C ALA A 212 12.44 7.69 7.16
N LEU A 213 13.62 8.08 7.65
CA LEU A 213 14.83 7.26 7.54
C LEU A 213 14.68 5.94 8.32
N ALA A 214 14.08 5.97 9.51
CA ALA A 214 13.83 4.75 10.29
C ALA A 214 12.78 3.83 9.63
N ALA A 215 11.78 4.40 8.95
CA ALA A 215 10.73 3.65 8.25
C ALA A 215 11.12 3.18 6.84
N LYS A 216 12.27 3.63 6.33
CA LYS A 216 12.73 3.40 4.95
C LYS A 216 12.64 1.94 4.54
N ASP A 217 13.17 1.02 5.34
CA ASP A 217 13.24 -0.40 5.00
C ASP A 217 11.85 -1.05 4.92
N THR A 218 10.93 -0.66 5.80
CA THR A 218 9.53 -1.13 5.76
C THR A 218 8.85 -0.69 4.47
N ILE A 219 9.02 0.59 4.09
CA ILE A 219 8.45 1.16 2.87
C ILE A 219 9.07 0.50 1.63
N SER A 220 10.39 0.30 1.61
CA SER A 220 11.09 -0.37 0.50
C SER A 220 10.61 -1.80 0.29
N ASN A 221 10.36 -2.55 1.37
CA ASN A 221 9.84 -3.91 1.26
C ASN A 221 8.39 -3.95 0.76
N PHE A 222 7.55 -3.00 1.19
CA PHE A 222 6.18 -2.87 0.70
C PHE A 222 6.15 -2.61 -0.81
N PHE A 223 6.93 -1.62 -1.29
CA PHE A 223 7.03 -1.36 -2.73
C PHE A 223 7.69 -2.53 -3.47
N GLY A 224 8.64 -3.23 -2.86
CA GLY A 224 9.21 -4.46 -3.40
C GLY A 224 8.14 -5.53 -3.66
N ALA A 225 7.25 -5.76 -2.70
CA ALA A 225 6.14 -6.70 -2.83
C ALA A 225 5.20 -6.30 -3.98
N LEU A 226 4.84 -5.02 -4.03
CA LEU A 226 3.96 -4.47 -5.06
C LEU A 226 4.54 -4.64 -6.46
N THR A 227 5.83 -4.34 -6.63
CA THR A 227 6.53 -4.53 -7.92
C THR A 227 6.57 -6.00 -8.33
N VAL A 228 6.86 -6.93 -7.41
CA VAL A 228 6.81 -8.37 -7.71
C VAL A 228 5.41 -8.80 -8.16
N LEU A 229 4.35 -8.28 -7.55
CA LEU A 229 2.96 -8.61 -7.91
C LEU A 229 2.53 -8.04 -9.28
N LEU A 230 3.00 -6.83 -9.61
CA LEU A 230 2.66 -6.14 -10.86
C LEU A 230 3.46 -6.70 -12.04
N ASP A 231 4.78 -6.77 -11.91
CA ASP A 231 5.69 -7.15 -13.00
C ASP A 231 5.80 -8.67 -13.16
N ARG A 232 5.47 -9.42 -12.10
CA ARG A 232 5.49 -10.89 -12.04
C ARG A 232 6.77 -11.50 -12.64
N PRO A 233 7.97 -11.10 -12.16
CA PRO A 233 9.23 -11.69 -12.60
C PRO A 233 9.25 -13.21 -12.34
N PHE A 234 8.60 -13.63 -11.25
CA PHE A 234 8.34 -15.02 -10.86
C PHE A 234 6.96 -15.14 -10.21
N LYS A 235 6.51 -16.38 -10.01
CA LYS A 235 5.25 -16.74 -9.34
C LYS A 235 5.51 -17.75 -8.24
N VAL A 236 4.53 -17.91 -7.35
CA VAL A 236 4.52 -19.03 -6.39
C VAL A 236 4.60 -20.35 -7.16
N GLY A 237 5.49 -21.24 -6.73
CA GLY A 237 5.84 -22.50 -7.39
C GLY A 237 6.99 -22.40 -8.40
N ASP A 238 7.43 -21.20 -8.78
CA ASP A 238 8.62 -21.07 -9.64
C ASP A 238 9.89 -21.40 -8.83
N TRP A 239 10.81 -22.14 -9.44
CA TRP A 239 12.16 -22.31 -8.93
C TRP A 239 13.01 -21.10 -9.34
N VAL A 240 13.59 -20.39 -8.38
CA VAL A 240 14.32 -19.13 -8.60
C VAL A 240 15.67 -19.14 -7.90
N ALA A 241 16.65 -18.44 -8.48
CA ALA A 241 17.91 -18.11 -7.84
C ALA A 241 18.05 -16.60 -7.66
N VAL A 242 18.38 -16.19 -6.43
CA VAL A 242 18.55 -14.81 -6.00
C VAL A 242 19.85 -14.71 -5.21
N GLY A 243 20.89 -14.14 -5.82
CA GLY A 243 22.22 -14.07 -5.20
C GLY A 243 22.78 -15.48 -4.92
N SER A 244 23.01 -15.80 -3.66
CA SER A 244 23.49 -17.11 -3.21
C SER A 244 22.38 -18.07 -2.76
N SER A 245 21.11 -17.65 -2.83
CA SER A 245 19.96 -18.43 -2.39
C SER A 245 19.19 -18.95 -3.60
N GLU A 246 18.86 -20.24 -3.60
CA GLU A 246 18.13 -20.90 -4.66
C GLU A 246 17.04 -21.81 -4.07
N GLY A 247 15.86 -21.81 -4.70
CA GLY A 247 14.76 -22.69 -4.31
C GLY A 247 13.42 -22.33 -4.94
N GLU A 248 12.38 -23.02 -4.50
CA GLU A 248 11.00 -22.81 -4.93
C GLU A 248 10.31 -21.69 -4.13
N VAL A 249 9.62 -20.78 -4.82
CA VAL A 249 8.83 -19.73 -4.15
C VAL A 249 7.59 -20.33 -3.50
N ILE A 250 7.50 -20.30 -2.17
CA ILE A 250 6.35 -20.83 -1.41
C ILE A 250 5.24 -19.78 -1.32
N GLU A 251 5.61 -18.56 -0.91
CA GLU A 251 4.66 -17.51 -0.57
C GLU A 251 5.32 -16.14 -0.68
N ILE A 252 4.56 -15.16 -1.17
CA ILE A 252 4.95 -13.75 -1.23
C ILE A 252 4.13 -12.99 -0.19
N ASN A 253 4.75 -12.66 0.95
CA ASN A 253 4.15 -11.86 2.01
C ASN A 253 4.40 -10.36 1.77
N LEU A 254 3.79 -9.50 2.60
CA LEU A 254 3.89 -8.04 2.46
C LEU A 254 5.34 -7.52 2.54
N ARG A 255 6.15 -8.10 3.42
CA ARG A 255 7.55 -7.67 3.64
C ARG A 255 8.58 -8.62 3.05
N THR A 256 8.25 -9.91 2.95
CA THR A 256 9.21 -10.97 2.66
C THR A 256 8.62 -12.01 1.71
N THR A 257 9.46 -12.66 0.94
CA THR A 257 9.11 -13.86 0.15
C THR A 257 9.81 -15.06 0.77
N LEU A 258 9.07 -16.17 0.90
CA LEU A 258 9.57 -17.43 1.43
C LEU A 258 9.98 -18.34 0.28
N ILE A 259 11.21 -18.83 0.33
CA ILE A 259 11.80 -19.72 -0.68
C ILE A 259 12.20 -21.04 -0.02
N ARG A 260 11.75 -22.16 -0.57
CA ARG A 260 12.10 -23.51 -0.14
C ARG A 260 13.30 -24.02 -0.92
N THR A 261 14.40 -24.24 -0.22
CA THR A 261 15.62 -24.80 -0.81
C THR A 261 15.44 -26.27 -1.19
N GLY A 262 16.36 -26.81 -2.01
CA GLY A 262 16.42 -28.24 -2.32
C GLY A 262 16.69 -29.16 -1.12
N LEU A 263 17.06 -28.60 0.04
CA LEU A 263 17.19 -29.32 1.31
C LEU A 263 15.92 -29.24 2.17
N ASP A 264 14.81 -28.77 1.60
CA ASP A 264 13.52 -28.55 2.29
C ASP A 264 13.58 -27.54 3.46
N THR A 265 14.62 -26.70 3.50
CA THR A 265 14.70 -25.56 4.43
C THR A 265 14.09 -24.30 3.82
N VAL A 266 13.55 -23.41 4.66
CA VAL A 266 12.91 -22.15 4.22
C VAL A 266 13.85 -20.96 4.43
N ILE A 267 14.12 -20.24 3.35
CA ILE A 267 14.84 -18.97 3.34
C ILE A 267 13.82 -17.83 3.24
N THR A 268 13.93 -16.86 4.13
CA THR A 268 13.11 -15.65 4.13
C THR A 268 13.89 -14.51 3.50
N ILE A 269 13.44 -14.02 2.34
CA ILE A 269 14.10 -12.93 1.61
C ILE A 269 13.24 -11.65 1.70
N PRO A 270 13.80 -10.49 2.12
CA PRO A 270 13.10 -9.21 2.04
C PRO A 270 12.70 -8.88 0.60
N ASN A 271 11.46 -8.43 0.38
CA ASN A 271 10.97 -8.13 -0.97
C ASN A 271 11.76 -7.01 -1.66
N ALA A 272 12.32 -6.07 -0.87
CA ALA A 272 13.21 -5.04 -1.40
C ALA A 272 14.44 -5.64 -2.12
N ASN A 273 14.98 -6.76 -1.58
CA ASN A 273 16.13 -7.42 -2.18
C ASN A 273 15.77 -7.99 -3.56
N LEU A 274 14.61 -8.65 -3.68
CA LEU A 274 14.14 -9.30 -4.92
C LEU A 274 13.99 -8.34 -6.11
N VAL A 275 13.71 -7.06 -5.82
CA VAL A 275 13.59 -6.03 -6.85
C VAL A 275 14.93 -5.34 -7.13
N SER A 276 15.83 -5.32 -6.14
CA SER A 276 17.15 -4.69 -6.27
C SER A 276 18.23 -5.60 -6.87
N THR A 277 18.05 -6.92 -6.81
CA THR A 277 19.02 -7.91 -7.31
C THR A 277 18.46 -8.67 -8.51
N PRO A 278 19.30 -9.06 -9.49
CA PRO A 278 18.87 -9.95 -10.56
C PRO A 278 18.30 -11.26 -10.02
N VAL A 279 17.13 -11.66 -10.52
CA VAL A 279 16.47 -12.92 -10.18
C VAL A 279 16.48 -13.81 -11.41
N GLU A 280 17.13 -14.97 -11.32
CA GLU A 280 17.08 -15.99 -12.35
C GLU A 280 15.85 -16.89 -12.10
N ASN A 281 14.90 -16.90 -13.03
CA ASN A 281 13.70 -17.72 -12.92
C ASN A 281 13.83 -18.98 -13.78
N TYR A 282 14.01 -20.11 -13.12
CA TYR A 282 14.13 -21.41 -13.77
C TYR A 282 12.79 -22.00 -14.22
N GLY A 283 11.67 -21.56 -13.60
CA GLY A 283 10.32 -21.91 -14.04
C GLY A 283 9.94 -21.34 -15.41
N LYS A 284 10.61 -20.28 -15.86
CA LYS A 284 10.43 -19.70 -17.21
C LYS A 284 11.41 -20.23 -18.27
N ARG A 285 12.18 -21.28 -17.97
CA ARG A 285 13.11 -21.89 -18.94
C ARG A 285 12.34 -22.41 -20.16
N ARG A 286 12.86 -22.13 -21.36
CA ARG A 286 12.35 -22.69 -22.62
C ARG A 286 12.97 -24.05 -22.97
N TRP A 287 14.17 -24.31 -22.45
CA TRP A 287 14.95 -25.51 -22.69
C TRP A 287 16.02 -25.64 -21.60
N ARG A 288 16.58 -26.83 -21.46
CA ARG A 288 17.67 -27.10 -20.52
C ARG A 288 18.93 -27.45 -21.28
N ARG A 289 19.94 -26.58 -21.23
CA ARG A 289 21.23 -26.83 -21.88
C ARG A 289 22.02 -27.85 -21.07
N TRP A 290 22.49 -28.88 -21.73
CA TRP A 290 23.47 -29.80 -21.18
C TRP A 290 24.73 -29.79 -22.03
N GLN A 291 25.86 -29.59 -21.36
CA GLN A 291 27.18 -29.62 -21.99
C GLN A 291 28.06 -30.58 -21.21
N THR A 292 28.81 -31.41 -21.94
CA THR A 292 29.77 -32.36 -21.38
C THR A 292 30.99 -32.47 -22.27
N MET A 293 32.11 -32.91 -21.68
CA MET A 293 33.31 -33.29 -22.41
C MET A 293 33.44 -34.81 -22.41
N LEU A 294 33.65 -35.40 -23.58
CA LEU A 294 33.94 -36.82 -23.75
C LEU A 294 35.44 -36.96 -24.01
N HIS A 295 36.11 -37.80 -23.24
CA HIS A 295 37.54 -38.01 -23.35
C HIS A 295 37.81 -39.38 -23.96
N PHE A 296 38.48 -39.41 -25.12
CA PHE A 296 38.88 -40.64 -25.80
C PHE A 296 40.40 -40.84 -25.70
N ASP A 297 40.86 -42.08 -25.90
CA ASP A 297 42.31 -42.39 -25.95
C ASP A 297 43.00 -41.55 -27.01
N ILE A 298 44.20 -41.01 -26.70
CA ILE A 298 44.98 -40.18 -27.62
C ILE A 298 45.36 -40.89 -28.92
N ASN A 299 45.43 -42.23 -28.89
CA ASN A 299 45.75 -43.06 -30.04
C ASN A 299 44.51 -43.47 -30.84
N SER A 300 43.33 -42.91 -30.54
CA SER A 300 42.10 -43.18 -31.29
C SER A 300 42.25 -42.70 -32.73
N ASP A 301 41.72 -43.48 -33.67
CA ASP A 301 41.77 -43.12 -35.09
C ASP A 301 40.94 -41.85 -35.35
N PRO A 302 41.50 -40.81 -36.00
CA PRO A 302 40.78 -39.58 -36.28
C PRO A 302 39.49 -39.78 -37.08
N LYS A 303 39.44 -40.76 -38.00
CA LYS A 303 38.23 -41.05 -38.78
C LYS A 303 37.13 -41.65 -37.92
N SER A 304 37.47 -42.57 -37.00
CA SER A 304 36.52 -43.09 -36.02
C SER A 304 35.94 -41.99 -35.13
N VAL A 305 36.76 -41.03 -34.69
CA VAL A 305 36.30 -39.89 -33.88
C VAL A 305 35.36 -38.99 -34.69
N GLU A 306 35.67 -38.76 -35.97
CA GLU A 306 34.82 -38.01 -36.89
C GLU A 306 33.46 -38.69 -37.12
N SER A 307 33.44 -39.99 -37.43
CA SER A 307 32.20 -40.74 -37.62
C SER A 307 31.35 -40.82 -36.35
N PHE A 308 32.00 -41.02 -35.19
CA PHE A 308 31.31 -40.99 -33.89
C PHE A 308 30.63 -39.64 -33.63
N ARG A 309 31.32 -38.53 -33.91
CA ARG A 309 30.78 -37.18 -33.75
C ARG A 309 29.52 -36.98 -34.59
N ASP A 310 29.56 -37.43 -35.85
CA ASP A 310 28.45 -37.28 -36.79
C ASP A 310 27.25 -38.15 -36.39
N ASP A 311 27.49 -39.38 -35.93
CA ASP A 311 26.44 -40.27 -35.41
C ASP A 311 25.80 -39.72 -34.12
N VAL A 312 26.58 -39.14 -33.21
CA VAL A 312 26.04 -38.47 -32.02
C VAL A 312 25.17 -37.28 -32.40
N LEU A 313 25.56 -36.52 -33.44
CA LEU A 313 24.75 -35.40 -33.92
C LEU A 313 23.44 -35.89 -34.55
N SER A 314 23.47 -37.00 -35.31
CA SER A 314 22.26 -37.64 -35.84
C SER A 314 21.35 -38.13 -34.71
N SER A 315 21.91 -38.76 -33.68
CA SER A 315 21.17 -39.21 -32.51
C SER A 315 20.48 -38.06 -31.76
N ILE A 316 21.12 -36.88 -31.69
CA ILE A 316 20.45 -35.67 -31.17
C ILE A 316 19.27 -35.29 -32.05
N GLN A 317 19.45 -35.24 -33.38
CA GLN A 317 18.41 -34.86 -34.33
C GLN A 317 17.20 -35.82 -34.32
N ASP A 318 17.46 -37.11 -34.11
CA ASP A 318 16.43 -38.14 -34.06
C ASP A 318 15.73 -38.23 -32.69
N ASN A 319 16.29 -37.60 -31.64
CA ASN A 319 15.75 -37.65 -30.30
C ASN A 319 14.67 -36.58 -30.06
N GLY A 320 13.41 -37.03 -30.01
CA GLY A 320 12.25 -36.17 -29.74
C GLY A 320 12.20 -35.50 -28.36
N ALA A 321 13.14 -35.80 -27.45
CA ALA A 321 13.30 -35.08 -26.18
C ALA A 321 14.31 -33.91 -26.25
N THR A 322 14.90 -33.66 -27.43
CA THR A 322 15.81 -32.53 -27.66
C THR A 322 15.11 -31.40 -28.42
N MET A 323 15.67 -30.19 -28.36
CA MET A 323 15.21 -29.04 -29.15
C MET A 323 16.41 -28.23 -29.65
N ASN A 324 16.17 -27.37 -30.65
CA ASN A 324 17.17 -26.46 -31.19
C ASN A 324 18.40 -27.23 -31.71
N GLU A 325 18.12 -28.26 -32.51
CA GLU A 325 19.14 -29.19 -33.02
C GLU A 325 20.21 -28.46 -33.84
N ASP A 326 19.83 -27.42 -34.59
CA ASP A 326 20.76 -26.56 -35.36
C ASP A 326 21.83 -25.89 -34.48
N SER A 327 21.51 -25.60 -33.22
CA SER A 327 22.44 -25.02 -32.25
C SER A 327 23.14 -26.08 -31.39
N SER A 328 22.74 -27.34 -31.50
CA SER A 328 23.39 -28.46 -30.84
C SER A 328 24.62 -28.88 -31.64
N TRP A 329 25.67 -29.31 -30.95
CA TRP A 329 26.93 -29.63 -31.62
C TRP A 329 27.73 -30.67 -30.83
N CYS A 330 28.43 -31.51 -31.59
CA CYS A 330 29.47 -32.40 -31.11
C CYS A 330 30.73 -32.05 -31.90
N ARG A 331 31.83 -31.66 -31.24
CA ARG A 331 33.06 -31.22 -31.91
C ARG A 331 34.29 -31.61 -31.08
N VAL A 332 35.39 -31.93 -31.76
CA VAL A 332 36.70 -32.02 -31.10
C VAL A 332 37.05 -30.62 -30.59
N ASN A 333 37.18 -30.49 -29.27
CA ASN A 333 37.46 -29.21 -28.61
C ASN A 333 38.95 -29.01 -28.42
N ASP A 334 39.65 -30.06 -27.98
CA ASP A 334 41.09 -30.01 -27.73
C ASP A 334 41.73 -31.41 -27.87
N ILE A 335 43.06 -31.46 -27.99
CA ILE A 335 43.86 -32.68 -27.87
C ILE A 335 44.81 -32.48 -26.69
N SER A 336 44.50 -33.13 -25.57
CA SER A 336 45.30 -33.04 -24.36
C SER A 336 46.56 -33.92 -24.47
N THR A 337 47.40 -33.89 -23.43
CA THR A 337 48.59 -34.77 -23.37
C THR A 337 48.27 -36.26 -23.37
N THR A 338 47.02 -36.63 -23.06
CA THR A 338 46.63 -38.02 -22.80
C THR A 338 45.29 -38.43 -23.43
N SER A 339 44.51 -37.49 -23.96
CA SER A 339 43.19 -37.74 -24.51
C SER A 339 42.84 -36.82 -25.68
N ILE A 340 41.95 -37.30 -26.54
CA ILE A 340 41.23 -36.46 -27.49
C ILE A 340 39.93 -36.03 -26.80
N ASP A 341 39.72 -34.71 -26.68
CA ASP A 341 38.62 -34.14 -25.94
C ASP A 341 37.53 -33.67 -26.91
N VAL A 342 36.39 -34.35 -26.88
CA VAL A 342 35.22 -34.05 -27.72
C VAL A 342 34.17 -33.38 -26.86
N SER A 343 33.90 -32.10 -27.13
CA SER A 343 32.85 -31.37 -26.43
C SER A 343 31.51 -31.60 -27.11
N LEU A 344 30.49 -31.83 -26.29
CA LEU A 344 29.12 -32.09 -26.68
C LEU A 344 28.21 -31.08 -26.00
N ASN A 345 27.37 -30.43 -26.79
CA ASN A 345 26.37 -29.46 -26.33
C ASN A 345 25.02 -29.78 -26.97
N LEU A 346 23.99 -29.88 -26.13
CA LEU A 346 22.62 -30.07 -26.61
C LEU A 346 21.62 -29.38 -25.67
N TYR A 347 20.39 -29.25 -26.15
CA TYR A 347 19.29 -28.64 -25.41
C TYR A 347 18.15 -29.63 -25.27
N TRP A 348 17.77 -29.93 -24.03
CA TRP A 348 16.62 -30.78 -23.72
C TRP A 348 15.32 -30.00 -23.75
N ASP A 349 14.28 -30.59 -24.35
CA ASP A 349 12.89 -30.16 -24.27
C ASP A 349 12.13 -30.95 -23.20
N VAL A 350 12.57 -30.78 -21.95
CA VAL A 350 11.99 -31.46 -20.80
C VAL A 350 11.63 -30.46 -19.71
N GLN A 351 10.45 -30.62 -19.12
CA GLN A 351 9.95 -29.67 -18.12
C GLN A 351 10.59 -29.91 -16.75
N GLY A 352 10.72 -31.16 -16.33
CA GLY A 352 11.19 -31.54 -15.01
C GLY A 352 12.67 -31.90 -14.93
N GLY A 353 13.24 -31.76 -13.72
CA GLY A 353 14.59 -32.26 -13.44
C GLY A 353 14.66 -33.79 -13.27
N ALA A 354 13.53 -34.48 -13.10
CA ALA A 354 13.48 -35.94 -13.13
C ALA A 354 13.60 -36.47 -14.56
N ASP A 355 12.78 -35.92 -15.47
CA ASP A 355 12.80 -36.25 -16.90
C ASP A 355 14.16 -35.97 -17.52
N GLU A 356 14.78 -34.83 -17.20
CA GLU A 356 16.15 -34.50 -17.61
C GLU A 356 17.15 -35.57 -17.20
N ARG A 357 17.06 -36.10 -15.96
CA ARG A 357 17.97 -37.14 -15.48
C ARG A 357 17.78 -38.44 -16.25
N GLN A 358 16.53 -38.82 -16.53
CA GLN A 358 16.19 -40.03 -17.26
C GLN A 358 16.64 -39.99 -18.73
N GLU A 359 16.34 -38.90 -19.44
CA GLU A 359 16.75 -38.74 -20.84
C GLU A 359 18.26 -38.62 -20.98
N LYS A 360 18.91 -37.91 -20.04
CA LYS A 360 20.36 -37.84 -19.98
C LYS A 360 21.00 -39.21 -19.74
N GLU A 361 20.46 -40.04 -18.85
CA GLU A 361 20.95 -41.40 -18.63
C GLU A 361 20.86 -42.24 -19.91
N LYS A 362 19.67 -42.26 -20.52
CA LYS A 362 19.43 -43.00 -21.77
C LYS A 362 20.40 -42.58 -22.87
N PHE A 363 20.57 -41.27 -23.06
CA PHE A 363 21.46 -40.72 -24.09
C PHE A 363 22.95 -40.97 -23.80
N LEU A 364 23.37 -40.94 -22.53
CA LEU A 364 24.74 -41.32 -22.15
C LEU A 364 25.03 -42.79 -22.47
N LEU A 365 24.08 -43.70 -22.21
CA LEU A 365 24.23 -45.12 -22.54
C LEU A 365 24.29 -45.34 -24.06
N GLU A 366 23.52 -44.58 -24.83
CA GLU A 366 23.57 -44.58 -26.30
C GLU A 366 24.92 -44.09 -26.82
N ILE A 367 25.44 -42.97 -26.29
CA ILE A 367 26.79 -42.47 -26.59
C ILE A 367 27.85 -43.54 -26.31
N MET A 368 27.75 -44.25 -25.19
CA MET A 368 28.68 -45.33 -24.87
C MET A 368 28.63 -46.46 -25.90
N GLN A 369 27.44 -46.79 -26.41
CA GLN A 369 27.27 -47.81 -27.45
C GLN A 369 27.83 -47.33 -28.80
N LEU A 370 27.58 -46.08 -29.19
CA LEU A 370 28.14 -45.47 -30.40
C LEU A 370 29.68 -45.48 -30.36
N ALA A 371 30.28 -45.10 -29.23
CA ALA A 371 31.73 -45.15 -29.06
C ALA A 371 32.28 -46.57 -29.28
N ARG A 372 31.62 -47.60 -28.73
CA ARG A 372 32.02 -49.01 -28.93
C ARG A 372 31.91 -49.44 -30.39
N ASN A 373 30.87 -49.03 -31.10
CA ASN A 373 30.68 -49.37 -32.51
C ASN A 373 31.79 -48.81 -33.40
N HIS A 374 32.33 -47.65 -33.04
CA HIS A 374 33.45 -46.99 -33.73
C HIS A 374 34.84 -47.44 -33.26
N ASN A 375 34.92 -48.46 -32.40
CA ASN A 375 36.15 -48.93 -31.73
C ASN A 375 36.87 -47.83 -30.93
N LEU A 376 36.12 -46.86 -30.40
CA LEU A 376 36.64 -45.83 -29.52
C LEU A 376 36.59 -46.30 -28.07
N SER A 377 37.71 -46.12 -27.37
CA SER A 377 37.80 -46.32 -25.93
C SER A 377 37.81 -44.98 -25.21
N PHE A 378 36.91 -44.81 -24.24
CA PHE A 378 37.00 -43.70 -23.32
C PHE A 378 38.34 -43.75 -22.56
N TYR A 379 38.91 -42.57 -22.34
CA TYR A 379 40.18 -42.43 -21.66
C TYR A 379 40.10 -43.01 -20.23
N ASP A 380 41.02 -43.93 -19.90
CA ASP A 380 41.22 -44.44 -18.55
C ASP A 380 42.67 -44.14 -18.12
N ASN A 381 42.81 -43.31 -17.08
CA ASN A 381 44.11 -42.90 -16.53
C ASN A 381 44.95 -44.09 -16.02
N ARG A 382 44.33 -45.25 -15.75
CA ARG A 382 45.03 -46.47 -15.28
C ARG A 382 45.63 -47.28 -16.42
N ILE A 383 45.09 -47.16 -17.63
CA ILE A 383 45.58 -47.87 -18.80
C ILE A 383 46.69 -47.03 -19.45
N ARG A 384 47.80 -46.83 -18.73
CA ARG A 384 49.06 -46.63 -19.44
C ARG A 384 49.36 -47.96 -20.11
N LYS A 385 49.12 -48.06 -21.42
CA LYS A 385 49.70 -49.13 -22.22
C LYS A 385 51.20 -49.16 -21.89
N GLN A 386 51.63 -50.17 -21.15
CA GLN A 386 53.02 -50.58 -21.10
C GLN A 386 53.36 -51.03 -22.52
N GLY A 387 53.75 -50.07 -23.35
CA GLY A 387 54.16 -50.29 -24.73
C GLY A 387 55.62 -49.91 -24.85
N ASN A 388 56.46 -50.94 -24.80
CA ASN A 388 57.84 -51.10 -25.29
C ASN A 388 58.80 -49.90 -25.28
#